data_AF-A0A651DLK6-F1
#
_entry.id   AF-A0A651DLK6-F1
#
_cell.length_a   1.000
_cell.length_b   1.000
_cell.length_c   1.000
_cell.angle_alpha   90.00
_cell.angle_beta   90.00
_cell.angle_gamma   90.00
#
_symmetry.space_group_name_H-M   'P 1'
#
loop_
_entity.id
_entity.type
_entity.pdbx_description
1 polymer ?
#
loop_
_entity_poly.entity_id
_entity_poly.type
_entity_poly.pdbx_seq_one_letter_code
_entity_poly.pdbx_strand_id
1 'polypeptide(L)'
;MAPVSETRVRTSKNMTWTPRPGWMTVRLVGTCADPSLRRGQVVAHSPLDEYPVPGGGDHLNGGTIVIVLSEAAHLIEDDLHLVPEHAVVAVGDQLP
;
A
#
# COMPACT_ATOMS: atom_id res chain seq x y z
N MET A 1 12.25 -9.37 -33.82
CA MET A 1 11.84 -8.77 -32.53
C MET A 1 10.90 -9.75 -31.86
N ALA A 2 11.38 -10.49 -30.86
CA ALA A 2 10.52 -11.36 -30.06
C ALA A 2 9.72 -10.50 -29.06
N PRO A 3 8.43 -10.76 -28.83
CA PRO A 3 7.71 -10.10 -27.75
C PRO A 3 8.29 -10.60 -26.42
N VAL A 4 8.70 -9.66 -25.56
CA VAL A 4 9.07 -9.94 -24.18
C VAL A 4 7.80 -10.41 -23.49
N SER A 5 7.65 -11.72 -23.35
CA SER A 5 6.64 -12.31 -22.49
C SER A 5 7.00 -11.92 -21.06
N GLU A 6 6.41 -10.83 -20.58
CA GLU A 6 6.33 -10.55 -19.15
C GLU A 6 5.70 -11.77 -18.49
N THR A 7 6.53 -12.56 -17.81
CA THR A 7 6.09 -13.68 -16.99
C THR A 7 5.26 -13.11 -15.85
N ARG A 8 3.98 -12.82 -16.10
CA ARG A 8 3.00 -12.47 -15.08
C ARG A 8 2.89 -13.69 -14.18
N VAL A 9 3.56 -13.64 -13.04
CA VAL A 9 3.46 -14.64 -11.99
C VAL A 9 2.00 -14.64 -11.55
N ARG A 10 1.21 -15.57 -12.08
CA ARG A 10 -0.14 -15.85 -11.57
C ARG A 10 0.05 -16.61 -10.27
N THR A 11 0.23 -15.88 -9.18
CA THR A 11 0.16 -16.48 -7.84
C THR A 11 -1.25 -16.99 -7.61
N SER A 12 -1.35 -18.17 -7.00
CA SER A 12 -2.60 -18.83 -6.68
C SER A 12 -3.49 -17.90 -5.85
N LYS A 13 -4.75 -17.72 -6.29
CA LYS A 13 -5.83 -16.86 -5.74
C LYS A 13 -6.15 -16.97 -4.22
N ASN A 14 -5.32 -17.67 -3.43
CA ASN A 14 -5.51 -17.96 -2.01
C ASN A 14 -4.29 -17.60 -1.14
N MET A 15 -3.34 -16.78 -1.62
CA MET A 15 -2.42 -16.11 -0.71
C MET A 15 -3.16 -14.91 -0.12
N THR A 16 -3.69 -15.08 1.09
CA THR A 16 -3.95 -13.93 1.95
C THR A 16 -2.60 -13.22 2.12
N TRP A 17 -2.37 -12.17 1.32
CA TRP A 17 -1.17 -11.34 1.42
C TRP A 17 -1.27 -10.53 2.70
N THR A 18 -1.09 -11.21 3.83
CA THR A 18 -0.93 -10.58 5.12
C THR A 18 0.44 -9.90 5.09
N PRO A 19 0.49 -8.56 5.15
CA PRO A 19 1.77 -7.87 5.16
C PRO A 19 2.60 -8.34 6.36
N ARG A 20 3.93 -8.35 6.21
CA ARG A 20 4.81 -8.54 7.36
C ARG A 20 4.60 -7.39 8.35
N PRO A 21 4.85 -7.58 9.66
CA PRO A 21 4.80 -6.48 10.61
C PRO A 21 5.60 -5.27 10.10
N GLY A 22 5.02 -4.07 10.18
CA GLY A 22 5.62 -2.83 9.68
C GLY A 22 5.29 -2.53 8.22
N TRP A 23 4.38 -3.31 7.62
CA TRP A 23 3.94 -3.15 6.23
C TRP A 23 2.41 -3.10 6.13
N MET A 24 1.94 -2.52 5.05
CA MET A 24 0.54 -2.51 4.65
C MET A 24 0.39 -2.83 3.17
N THR A 25 -0.76 -3.40 2.84
CA THR A 25 -1.23 -3.60 1.48
C THR A 25 -2.18 -2.47 1.13
N VAL A 26 -1.88 -1.74 0.06
CA VAL A 26 -2.61 -0.55 -0.38
C VAL A 26 -3.05 -0.71 -1.82
N ARG A 27 -4.31 -0.40 -2.11
CA ARG A 27 -4.80 -0.21 -3.48
C ARG A 27 -4.58 1.24 -3.88
N LEU A 28 -3.82 1.50 -4.95
CA LEU A 28 -3.65 2.88 -5.42
C LEU A 28 -4.94 3.36 -6.09
N VAL A 29 -5.48 4.50 -5.64
CA VAL A 29 -6.78 5.03 -6.08
C VAL A 29 -6.67 6.38 -6.78
N GLY A 30 -5.48 6.96 -6.85
CA GLY A 30 -5.25 8.21 -7.57
C GLY A 30 -3.81 8.71 -7.46
N THR A 31 -3.54 9.79 -8.16
CA THR A 31 -2.26 10.50 -8.13
C THR A 31 -2.35 11.72 -7.23
N CYS A 32 -1.22 12.11 -6.64
CA CYS A 32 -1.07 13.37 -5.95
C CYS A 32 -0.55 14.44 -6.92
N ALA A 33 -0.68 15.72 -6.56
CA ALA A 33 -0.08 16.81 -7.32
C ALA A 33 1.46 16.72 -7.35
N ASP A 34 2.05 16.19 -6.27
CA ASP A 34 3.46 15.82 -6.22
C ASP A 34 3.65 14.39 -6.77
N PRO A 35 4.49 14.18 -7.81
CA PRO A 35 4.73 12.86 -8.40
C PRO A 35 5.51 11.90 -7.47
N SER A 36 6.18 12.42 -6.44
CA SER A 36 6.83 11.61 -5.41
C SER A 36 5.81 10.98 -4.44
N LEU A 37 4.53 11.35 -4.54
CA LEU A 37 3.46 10.86 -3.69
C LEU A 37 2.38 10.12 -4.49
N ARG A 38 1.78 9.11 -3.86
CA ARG A 38 0.59 8.44 -4.38
C ARG A 38 -0.50 8.37 -3.33
N ARG A 39 -1.75 8.42 -3.80
CA ARG A 39 -2.92 8.22 -2.97
C ARG A 39 -3.38 6.77 -3.08
N GLY A 40 -3.62 6.16 -1.93
CA GLY A 40 -4.08 4.79 -1.85
C GLY A 40 -5.13 4.58 -0.77
N GLN A 41 -5.74 3.40 -0.80
CA GLN A 41 -6.65 2.90 0.21
C GLN A 41 -6.05 1.65 0.84
N VAL A 42 -5.98 1.61 2.17
CA VAL A 42 -5.48 0.45 2.89
C VAL A 42 -6.45 -0.72 2.70
N VAL A 43 -5.90 -1.88 2.35
CA VAL A 43 -6.65 -3.13 2.21
C VAL A 43 -6.37 -4.04 3.39
N ALA A 44 -5.10 -4.15 3.78
CA ALA A 44 -4.67 -4.91 4.94
C ALA A 44 -3.47 -4.22 5.60
N HIS A 45 -3.37 -4.31 6.91
CA HIS A 45 -2.30 -3.72 7.68
C HIS A 45 -1.80 -4.70 8.75
N SER A 46 -0.49 -4.73 8.96
CA SER A 46 0.19 -5.56 9.94
C SER A 46 1.08 -4.64 10.77
N PRO A 47 0.57 -4.13 11.91
CA PRO A 47 1.27 -3.12 12.69
C PRO A 47 2.59 -3.62 13.27
N LEU A 48 3.58 -2.74 13.36
CA LEU A 48 4.80 -2.94 14.16
C LEU A 48 4.98 -1.76 15.12
N ASP A 49 5.01 -2.05 16.44
CA ASP A 49 5.08 -1.05 17.51
C ASP A 49 6.30 -0.10 17.44
N GLU A 50 7.29 -0.42 16.63
CA GLU A 50 8.55 0.34 16.53
C GLU A 50 8.44 1.61 15.67
N TYR A 51 7.38 1.78 14.86
CA TYR A 51 7.23 2.92 13.95
C TYR A 51 5.96 3.74 14.21
N PRO A 52 6.08 4.97 14.73
CA PRO A 52 4.92 5.86 14.84
C PRO A 52 4.48 6.32 13.45
N VAL A 53 3.40 5.74 12.94
CA VAL A 53 2.71 6.21 11.73
C VAL A 53 2.13 7.61 11.99
N PRO A 54 2.25 8.58 11.07
CA PRO A 54 1.61 9.89 11.21
C PRO A 54 0.10 9.73 11.41
N GLY A 55 -0.43 10.17 12.55
CA GLY A 55 -1.84 10.01 12.92
C GLY A 55 -2.12 8.99 14.06
N GLY A 56 -1.15 8.14 14.42
CA GLY A 56 -1.17 7.32 15.64
C GLY A 56 -2.06 6.05 15.63
N GLY A 57 -1.48 4.94 16.12
CA GLY A 57 -2.11 3.78 16.77
C GLY A 57 -3.13 2.93 16.01
N ASP A 58 -4.22 3.53 15.55
CA ASP A 58 -5.44 2.83 15.10
C ASP A 58 -5.89 3.22 13.69
N HIS A 59 -5.08 4.00 12.97
CA HIS A 59 -5.55 4.75 11.80
C HIS A 59 -5.39 4.03 10.45
N LEU A 60 -4.72 2.88 10.36
CA LEU A 60 -4.52 2.15 9.09
C LEU A 60 -5.47 0.95 8.95
N ASN A 61 -6.73 1.10 9.38
CA ASN A 61 -7.74 0.09 9.14
C ASN A 61 -8.03 -0.11 7.65
N GLY A 62 -8.54 -1.29 7.30
CA GLY A 62 -9.03 -1.56 5.94
C GLY A 62 -10.07 -0.51 5.55
N GLY A 63 -9.83 0.18 4.44
CA GLY A 63 -10.68 1.27 3.95
C GLY A 63 -10.11 2.67 4.16
N THR A 64 -9.13 2.86 5.05
CA THR A 64 -8.48 4.15 5.29
C THR A 64 -7.79 4.67 4.03
N ILE A 65 -7.93 5.97 3.76
CA ILE A 65 -7.19 6.65 2.70
C ILE A 65 -5.81 7.08 3.21
N VAL A 66 -4.76 6.77 2.46
CA VAL A 66 -3.38 7.12 2.79
C VAL A 66 -2.69 7.83 1.65
N ILE A 67 -1.73 8.68 1.99
CA ILE A 67 -0.73 9.21 1.06
C ILE A 67 0.59 8.54 1.39
N VAL A 68 1.24 7.99 0.37
CA VAL A 68 2.46 7.20 0.49
C VAL A 68 3.53 7.71 -0.47
N LEU A 69 4.80 7.46 -0.14
CA LEU A 69 5.90 7.71 -1.06
C LEU A 69 5.77 6.78 -2.29
N SER A 70 5.87 7.37 -3.47
CA SER A 70 5.79 6.65 -4.75
C SER A 70 6.84 5.55 -4.83
N GLU A 71 8.08 5.86 -4.49
CA GLU A 71 9.22 4.93 -4.58
C GLU A 71 9.12 3.72 -3.66
N ALA A 72 8.38 3.84 -2.54
CA ALA A 72 8.21 2.77 -1.57
C ALA A 72 7.01 1.85 -1.86
N ALA A 73 6.21 2.16 -2.90
CA ALA A 73 5.06 1.35 -3.30
C ALA A 73 5.47 0.26 -4.28
N HIS A 74 5.45 -0.99 -3.82
CA HIS A 74 5.83 -2.16 -4.62
C HIS A 74 4.61 -2.94 -5.09
N LEU A 75 4.39 -3.01 -6.41
CA LEU A 75 3.29 -3.77 -7.00
C LEU A 75 3.41 -5.27 -6.62
N ILE A 76 2.34 -5.82 -6.04
CA ILE A 76 2.26 -7.24 -5.66
C ILE A 76 1.34 -7.99 -6.61
N GLU A 77 0.10 -7.51 -6.76
CA GLU A 77 -0.94 -8.18 -7.53
C GLU A 77 -1.96 -7.16 -8.05
N ASP A 78 -2.25 -7.20 -9.35
CA ASP A 78 -3.19 -6.31 -10.05
C ASP A 78 -2.96 -4.81 -9.77
N ASP A 79 -3.65 -4.25 -8.78
CA ASP A 79 -3.52 -2.85 -8.34
C ASP A 79 -3.15 -2.70 -6.85
N LEU A 80 -2.81 -3.81 -6.20
CA LEU A 80 -2.34 -3.88 -4.82
C LEU A 80 -0.83 -3.68 -4.73
N HIS A 81 -0.44 -2.81 -3.82
CA HIS A 81 0.93 -2.40 -3.56
C HIS A 81 1.29 -2.69 -2.11
N LEU A 82 2.49 -3.22 -1.88
CA LEU A 82 3.07 -3.34 -0.56
C LEU A 82 3.79 -2.04 -0.25
N VAL A 83 3.51 -1.46 0.91
CA VAL A 83 4.09 -0.20 1.36
C VAL A 83 4.53 -0.36 2.81
N PRO A 84 5.76 0.03 3.17
CA PRO A 84 6.18 0.02 4.56
C PRO A 84 5.54 1.19 5.32
N GLU A 85 5.29 1.01 6.61
CA GLU A 85 4.64 2.03 7.46
C GLU A 85 5.35 3.38 7.46
N HIS A 86 6.68 3.38 7.47
CA HIS A 86 7.48 4.61 7.47
C HIS A 86 7.37 5.41 6.17
N ALA A 87 6.81 4.84 5.10
CA ALA A 87 6.56 5.52 3.84
C ALA A 87 5.16 6.16 3.78
N VAL A 88 4.35 6.02 4.83
CA VAL A 88 3.10 6.78 5.00
C VAL A 88 3.44 8.20 5.41
N VAL A 89 3.02 9.16 4.60
CA VAL A 89 3.25 10.59 4.88
C VAL A 89 2.01 11.29 5.42
N ALA A 90 0.83 10.77 5.13
CA ALA A 90 -0.43 11.27 5.66
C ALA A 90 -1.51 10.19 5.68
N VAL A 91 -2.40 10.29 6.65
CA VAL A 91 -3.61 9.48 6.76
C VAL A 91 -4.82 10.40 6.66
N GLY A 92 -5.76 10.06 5.79
CA GLY A 92 -7.01 10.77 5.60
C GLY A 92 -8.19 9.96 6.16
N ASP A 93 -9.25 10.67 6.51
CA ASP A 93 -10.47 10.05 7.01
C ASP A 93 -11.15 9.18 5.94
N GLN A 94 -11.84 8.13 6.40
CA GLN A 94 -12.70 7.33 5.56
C GLN A 94 -13.85 8.21 5.05
N LEU A 95 -14.01 8.29 3.73
CA LEU A 95 -15.14 9.00 3.13
C LEU A 95 -16.45 8.27 3.50
N PRO A 96 -17.51 9.02 3.89
CA PRO A 96 -18.81 8.45 4.27
C PRO A 96 -19.54 7.76 3.11
#